data_AF-A0A956JQ95-F1
#
_entry.id   AF-A0A956JQ95-F1
#
_cell.length_a   1.000
_cell.length_b   1.000
_cell.length_c   1.000
_cell.angle_alpha   90.00
_cell.angle_beta   90.00
_cell.angle_gamma   90.00
#
_symmetry.space_group_name_H-M   'P 1'
#
loop_
_entity.id
_entity.type
_entity.pdbx_description
1 polymer ?
#
loop_
_entity_poly.entity_id
_entity_poly.type
_entity_poly.pdbx_seq_one_letter_code
_entity_poly.pdbx_strand_id
1 'polypeptide(L)'
;MTHTRRLASLAGIAAIALLTLQLTARAAPKARALKLPPELAAMLKKEMLLLDGGMRELLGHIVRGERSAAARIADKVHASFILKRSLSKAQLGQLLRALPKQFIKQDRAFHGDGAKLAKALRARQLTKAASIYARMVRACVSCHVRFAPGLLARGR
;
A
#
# COMPACT_ATOMS: atom_id res chain seq x y z
N MET A 1 35.78 7.80 55.25
CA MET A 1 34.32 7.66 55.08
C MET A 1 33.87 8.65 54.00
N THR A 2 33.40 8.20 52.83
CA THR A 2 32.37 8.86 51.96
C THR A 2 32.27 8.12 50.61
N HIS A 3 31.58 6.97 50.60
CA HIS A 3 31.25 6.20 49.38
C HIS A 3 29.95 6.68 48.69
N THR A 4 29.41 7.84 49.03
CA THR A 4 28.01 8.21 48.71
C THR A 4 27.81 9.01 47.42
N ARG A 5 28.85 9.34 46.65
CA ARG A 5 28.72 10.25 45.49
C ARG A 5 28.63 9.59 44.10
N ARG A 6 28.66 8.26 43.99
CA ARG A 6 28.63 7.58 42.66
C ARG A 6 27.29 6.98 42.24
N LEU A 7 26.25 7.04 43.08
CA LEU A 7 24.96 6.39 42.80
C LEU A 7 23.89 7.34 42.23
N ALA A 8 24.05 8.66 42.35
CA ALA A 8 23.03 9.62 41.92
C ALA A 8 23.01 9.91 40.40
N SER A 9 24.10 9.62 39.66
CA SER A 9 24.20 10.02 38.25
C SER A 9 23.67 8.98 37.24
N LEU A 10 23.37 7.75 37.67
CA LEU A 10 22.88 6.70 36.76
C LEU A 10 21.34 6.61 36.72
N ALA A 11 20.66 7.09 37.76
CA ALA A 11 19.19 7.07 37.83
C ALA A 11 18.51 8.10 36.91
N GLY A 12 19.15 9.25 36.66
CA GLY A 12 18.58 10.33 35.83
C GLY A 12 18.61 10.05 34.32
N ILE A 13 19.63 9.32 33.83
CA ILE A 13 19.80 9.03 32.39
C ILE A 13 18.87 7.89 31.95
N ALA A 14 18.64 6.89 32.82
CA ALA A 14 17.74 5.78 32.54
C ALA A 14 16.26 6.20 32.41
N ALA A 15 15.82 7.20 33.20
CA ALA A 15 14.44 7.67 33.18
C ALA A 15 14.08 8.46 31.90
N ILE A 16 15.02 9.24 31.35
CA ILE A 16 14.80 10.01 30.12
C ILE A 16 14.78 9.10 28.89
N ALA A 17 15.64 8.07 28.85
CA ALA A 17 15.66 7.09 27.77
C ALA A 17 14.35 6.26 27.70
N LEU A 18 13.78 5.88 28.84
CA LEU A 18 12.50 5.15 28.88
C LEU A 18 11.30 6.02 28.44
N LEU A 19 11.31 7.33 28.69
CA LEU A 19 10.21 8.22 28.31
C LEU A 19 10.17 8.49 26.79
N THR A 20 11.33 8.47 26.11
CA THR A 20 11.38 8.64 24.64
C THR A 20 10.91 7.41 23.85
N LEU A 21 10.92 6.21 24.45
CA LEU A 21 10.62 4.97 23.72
C LEU A 21 9.11 4.74 23.51
N GLN A 22 8.24 5.36 24.31
CA GLN A 22 6.79 5.16 24.20
C GLN A 22 6.11 6.03 23.13
N LEU A 23 6.79 7.07 22.62
CA LEU A 23 6.18 8.07 21.73
C LEU A 23 6.12 7.67 20.25
N THR A 24 6.68 6.53 19.87
CA THR A 24 6.72 6.07 18.46
C THR A 24 5.79 4.90 18.17
N ALA A 25 5.10 4.35 19.17
CA ALA A 25 4.08 3.32 18.99
C ALA A 25 2.82 3.90 18.34
N ARG A 26 2.90 4.18 17.04
CA ARG A 26 1.76 4.57 16.22
C ARG A 26 0.80 3.39 16.18
N ALA A 27 -0.32 3.48 16.89
CA ALA A 27 -1.35 2.44 16.88
C ALA A 27 -1.66 2.03 15.43
N ALA A 28 -1.55 0.74 15.14
CA ALA A 28 -1.86 0.22 13.81
C ALA A 28 -3.30 0.64 13.45
N PRO A 29 -3.57 1.06 12.21
CA PRO A 29 -4.92 1.40 11.80
C PRO A 29 -5.84 0.20 12.10
N LYS A 30 -6.91 0.42 12.89
CA LYS A 30 -7.87 -0.64 13.19
C LYS A 30 -8.36 -1.27 11.88
N ALA A 31 -8.20 -2.58 11.77
CA ALA A 31 -8.70 -3.33 10.64
C ALA A 31 -10.22 -3.20 10.58
N ARG A 32 -10.75 -2.94 9.38
CA ARG A 32 -12.18 -2.77 9.11
C ARG A 32 -12.46 -3.35 7.73
N ALA A 33 -13.11 -4.51 7.71
CA ALA A 33 -13.58 -5.11 6.47
C ALA A 33 -14.54 -4.14 5.73
N LEU A 34 -14.37 -4.03 4.41
CA LEU A 34 -15.29 -3.27 3.58
C LEU A 34 -16.67 -3.93 3.59
N LYS A 35 -17.70 -3.11 3.77
CA LYS A 35 -19.11 -3.52 3.62
C LYS A 35 -19.61 -2.94 2.31
N LEU A 36 -19.65 -3.77 1.28
CA LEU A 36 -20.06 -3.38 -0.08
C LEU A 36 -21.27 -4.21 -0.52
N PRO A 37 -22.21 -3.62 -1.29
CA PRO A 37 -23.18 -4.39 -2.05
C PRO A 37 -22.50 -5.50 -2.87
N PRO A 38 -23.13 -6.69 -3.05
CA PRO A 38 -22.51 -7.82 -3.73
C PRO A 38 -21.93 -7.50 -5.11
N GLU A 39 -22.64 -6.71 -5.91
CA GLU A 39 -22.19 -6.28 -7.24
C GLU A 39 -20.91 -5.44 -7.17
N LEU A 40 -20.86 -4.45 -6.26
CA LEU A 40 -19.68 -3.61 -6.05
C LEU A 40 -18.49 -4.42 -5.51
N ALA A 41 -18.74 -5.39 -4.63
CA ALA A 41 -17.72 -6.29 -4.11
C ALA A 41 -17.12 -7.18 -5.22
N ALA A 42 -17.96 -7.71 -6.12
CA ALA A 42 -17.52 -8.51 -7.26
C ALA A 42 -16.64 -7.70 -8.22
N MET A 43 -17.04 -6.47 -8.53
CA MET A 43 -16.25 -5.56 -9.37
C MET A 43 -14.90 -5.23 -8.75
N LEU A 44 -14.88 -4.87 -7.45
CA LEU A 44 -13.63 -4.61 -6.75
C LEU A 44 -12.71 -5.83 -6.75
N LYS A 45 -13.25 -7.04 -6.53
CA LYS A 45 -12.46 -8.28 -6.59
C LYS A 45 -11.85 -8.51 -7.97
N LYS A 46 -12.59 -8.24 -9.05
CA LYS A 46 -12.09 -8.36 -10.42
C LYS A 46 -10.92 -7.42 -10.67
N GLU A 47 -11.00 -6.18 -10.19
CA GLU A 47 -9.90 -5.22 -10.24
C GLU A 47 -8.68 -5.74 -9.48
N MET A 48 -8.85 -6.23 -8.24
CA MET A 48 -7.74 -6.77 -7.45
C MET A 48 -7.02 -7.95 -8.14
N LEU A 49 -7.75 -8.82 -8.85
CA LEU A 49 -7.16 -9.92 -9.62
C LEU A 49 -6.35 -9.42 -10.83
N LEU A 50 -6.86 -8.40 -11.53
CA LEU A 50 -6.12 -7.77 -12.63
C LEU A 50 -4.85 -7.08 -12.15
N LEU A 51 -4.92 -6.42 -10.99
CA LEU A 51 -3.76 -5.80 -10.36
C LEU A 51 -2.72 -6.84 -9.91
N ASP A 52 -3.14 -7.96 -9.30
CA ASP A 52 -2.22 -9.05 -8.93
C ASP A 52 -1.47 -9.61 -10.14
N GLY A 53 -2.21 -9.91 -11.23
CA GLY A 53 -1.61 -10.37 -12.48
C GLY A 53 -0.60 -9.37 -13.04
N GLY A 54 -0.97 -8.09 -13.13
CA GLY A 54 -0.08 -7.03 -13.61
C GLY A 54 1.15 -6.84 -12.72
N MET A 55 1.01 -6.95 -11.40
CA MET A 55 2.13 -6.85 -10.46
C MET A 55 3.11 -8.02 -10.56
N ARG A 56 2.63 -9.23 -10.81
CA ARG A 56 3.50 -10.41 -11.05
C ARG A 56 4.27 -10.26 -12.37
N GLU A 57 3.57 -9.88 -13.43
CA GLU A 57 4.17 -9.68 -14.76
C GLU A 57 5.23 -8.56 -14.73
N LEU A 58 4.92 -7.45 -14.04
CA LEU A 58 5.85 -6.32 -13.85
C LEU A 58 7.18 -6.76 -13.25
N LEU A 59 7.17 -7.58 -12.20
CA LEU A 59 8.40 -8.02 -11.55
C LEU A 59 9.30 -8.79 -12.51
N GLY A 60 8.72 -9.74 -13.26
CA GLY A 60 9.46 -10.53 -14.25
C GLY A 60 10.14 -9.65 -15.29
N HIS A 61 9.41 -8.69 -15.87
CA HIS A 61 9.99 -7.76 -16.85
C HIS A 61 11.03 -6.81 -16.24
N ILE A 62 10.82 -6.32 -15.01
CA ILE A 62 11.81 -5.47 -14.32
C ILE A 62 13.12 -6.21 -14.11
N VAL A 63 13.07 -7.45 -13.62
CA VAL A 63 14.26 -8.28 -13.35
C VAL A 63 15.02 -8.63 -14.63
N ARG A 64 14.31 -8.90 -15.74
CA ARG A 64 14.92 -9.13 -17.05
C ARG A 64 15.37 -7.86 -17.78
N GLY A 65 15.10 -6.66 -17.23
CA GLY A 65 15.44 -5.39 -17.87
C GLY A 65 14.56 -5.03 -19.09
N GLU A 66 13.41 -5.68 -19.26
CA GLU A 66 12.46 -5.50 -20.38
C GLU A 66 11.61 -4.24 -20.20
N ARG A 67 12.27 -3.08 -20.18
CA ARG A 67 11.71 -1.78 -19.78
C ARG A 67 10.45 -1.40 -20.54
N SER A 68 10.40 -1.62 -21.85
CA SER A 68 9.24 -1.25 -22.67
C SER A 68 8.01 -2.08 -22.35
N ALA A 69 8.18 -3.39 -22.11
CA ALA A 69 7.09 -4.28 -21.69
C ALA A 69 6.60 -3.91 -20.29
N ALA A 70 7.53 -3.76 -19.34
CA ALA A 70 7.21 -3.32 -17.99
C ALA A 70 6.47 -1.97 -17.98
N ALA A 71 6.88 -1.00 -18.80
CA ALA A 71 6.26 0.32 -18.84
C ALA A 71 4.79 0.24 -19.31
N ARG A 72 4.49 -0.59 -20.32
CA ARG A 72 3.11 -0.82 -20.78
C ARG A 72 2.25 -1.45 -19.70
N ILE A 73 2.78 -2.39 -18.93
CA ILE A 73 2.02 -3.02 -17.83
C ILE A 73 1.82 -2.02 -16.70
N ALA A 74 2.81 -1.20 -16.37
CA ALA A 74 2.67 -0.13 -15.37
C ALA A 74 1.62 0.91 -15.79
N ASP A 75 1.53 1.26 -17.08
CA ASP A 75 0.45 2.10 -17.61
C ASP A 75 -0.90 1.41 -17.51
N LYS A 76 -0.99 0.10 -17.78
CA LYS A 76 -2.22 -0.67 -17.54
C LYS A 76 -2.62 -0.64 -16.08
N VAL A 77 -1.71 -0.90 -15.14
CA VAL A 77 -1.98 -0.80 -13.69
C VAL A 77 -2.46 0.60 -13.30
N HIS A 78 -1.86 1.66 -13.85
CA HIS A 78 -2.32 3.02 -13.63
C HIS A 78 -3.74 3.24 -14.17
N ALA A 79 -4.01 2.77 -15.39
CA ALA A 79 -5.30 2.90 -16.08
C ALA A 79 -6.39 1.96 -15.54
N SER A 80 -5.99 0.90 -14.83
CA SER A 80 -6.86 -0.07 -14.15
C SER A 80 -7.62 0.52 -12.97
N PHE A 81 -7.65 1.84 -12.80
CA PHE A 81 -8.58 2.54 -11.91
C PHE A 81 -10.01 2.29 -12.39
N ILE A 82 -10.51 1.07 -12.15
CA ILE A 82 -11.66 0.47 -12.82
C ILE A 82 -12.95 1.11 -12.35
N LEU A 83 -12.94 1.74 -11.17
CA LEU A 83 -14.07 2.51 -10.67
C LEU A 83 -14.52 3.62 -11.65
N LYS A 84 -13.66 4.07 -12.58
CA LYS A 84 -14.04 5.10 -13.57
C LYS A 84 -14.61 4.57 -14.90
N ARG A 85 -14.35 3.32 -15.31
CA ARG A 85 -14.68 2.88 -16.70
C ARG A 85 -15.87 1.94 -16.81
N SER A 86 -16.25 1.24 -15.74
CA SER A 86 -17.36 0.26 -15.75
C SER A 86 -18.58 0.67 -14.92
N LEU A 87 -18.52 1.83 -14.25
CA LEU A 87 -19.61 2.30 -13.41
C LEU A 87 -20.38 3.42 -14.11
N SER A 88 -21.70 3.31 -14.14
CA SER A 88 -22.57 4.46 -14.34
C SER A 88 -22.27 5.54 -13.29
N LYS A 89 -22.64 6.80 -13.57
CA LYS A 89 -22.51 7.88 -12.58
C LYS A 89 -23.19 7.53 -11.24
N ALA A 90 -24.31 6.81 -11.30
CA ALA A 90 -25.02 6.33 -10.12
C ALA A 90 -24.22 5.29 -9.33
N GLN A 91 -23.70 4.26 -9.99
CA GLN A 91 -22.86 3.23 -9.36
C GLN A 91 -21.56 3.83 -8.79
N LEU A 92 -20.94 4.78 -9.49
CA LEU A 92 -19.77 5.51 -9.00
C LEU A 92 -20.11 6.31 -7.73
N GLY A 93 -21.24 7.01 -7.73
CA GLY A 93 -21.72 7.74 -6.56
C GLY A 93 -22.02 6.84 -5.36
N GLN A 94 -22.64 5.68 -5.59
CA GLN A 94 -22.87 4.67 -4.54
C GLN A 94 -21.55 4.12 -3.99
N LEU A 95 -20.61 3.79 -4.88
CA LEU A 95 -19.33 3.24 -4.47
C LEU A 95 -18.50 4.24 -3.66
N LEU A 96 -18.41 5.49 -4.09
CA LEU A 96 -17.66 6.53 -3.37
C LEU A 96 -18.27 6.81 -1.99
N ARG A 97 -19.58 6.61 -1.82
CA ARG A 97 -20.24 6.69 -0.51
C ARG A 97 -19.99 5.45 0.36
N ALA A 98 -19.89 4.27 -0.26
CA ALA A 98 -19.66 3.00 0.45
C ALA A 98 -18.20 2.81 0.89
N LEU A 99 -17.24 3.38 0.16
CA LEU A 99 -15.81 3.21 0.44
C LEU A 99 -15.29 4.23 1.48
N PRO A 100 -14.48 3.80 2.47
CA PRO A 100 -13.80 4.72 3.37
C PRO A 100 -12.87 5.69 2.63
N LYS A 101 -12.82 6.96 3.05
CA LYS A 101 -11.91 7.96 2.48
C LYS A 101 -10.45 7.48 2.43
N GLN A 102 -10.01 6.73 3.44
CA GLN A 102 -8.66 6.19 3.51
C GLN A 102 -8.41 5.09 2.48
N PHE A 103 -9.42 4.27 2.15
CA PHE A 103 -9.32 3.30 1.06
C PHE A 103 -9.10 4.03 -0.27
N ILE A 104 -9.96 5.01 -0.58
CA ILE A 104 -9.88 5.81 -1.82
C ILE A 104 -8.52 6.51 -1.95
N LYS A 105 -7.99 7.06 -0.84
CA LYS A 105 -6.68 7.71 -0.82
C LYS A 105 -5.56 6.72 -1.15
N GLN A 106 -5.58 5.55 -0.51
CA GLN A 106 -4.55 4.54 -0.69
C GLN A 106 -4.57 3.94 -2.10
N ASP A 107 -5.77 3.66 -2.61
CA ASP A 107 -6.02 3.20 -3.96
C ASP A 107 -5.47 4.19 -5.02
N ARG A 108 -5.83 5.48 -4.92
CA ARG A 108 -5.28 6.53 -5.80
C ARG A 108 -3.75 6.62 -5.73
N ALA A 109 -3.16 6.49 -4.55
CA ALA A 109 -1.71 6.53 -4.39
C ALA A 109 -1.03 5.34 -5.09
N PHE A 110 -1.60 4.14 -4.98
CA PHE A 110 -1.14 2.93 -5.68
C PHE A 110 -1.17 3.13 -7.20
N HIS A 111 -2.30 3.57 -7.76
CA HIS A 111 -2.41 3.82 -9.20
C HIS A 111 -1.48 4.95 -9.67
N GLY A 112 -1.26 5.97 -8.85
CA GLY A 112 -0.29 7.03 -9.11
C GLY A 112 1.15 6.53 -9.13
N ASP A 113 1.49 5.53 -8.30
CA ASP A 113 2.80 4.88 -8.35
C ASP A 113 2.98 4.04 -9.63
N GLY A 114 1.91 3.47 -10.20
CA GLY A 114 1.95 2.85 -11.53
C GLY A 114 2.42 3.83 -12.62
N ALA A 115 1.88 5.05 -12.66
CA ALA A 115 2.33 6.07 -13.61
C ALA A 115 3.80 6.49 -13.39
N LYS A 116 4.23 6.62 -12.13
CA LYS A 116 5.63 6.93 -11.80
C LYS A 116 6.57 5.79 -12.20
N LEU A 117 6.15 4.54 -12.00
CA LEU A 117 6.90 3.36 -12.40
C LEU A 117 7.09 3.34 -13.92
N ALA A 118 6.02 3.55 -14.68
CA ALA A 118 6.07 3.62 -16.13
C ALA A 118 7.03 4.73 -16.62
N LYS A 119 6.99 5.91 -15.99
CA LYS A 119 7.95 7.01 -16.26
C LYS A 119 9.39 6.61 -15.96
N ALA A 120 9.66 5.97 -14.82
CA ALA A 120 11.01 5.53 -14.45
C ALA A 120 11.57 4.47 -15.42
N LEU A 121 10.73 3.52 -15.86
CA LEU A 121 11.09 2.49 -16.82
C LEU A 121 11.44 3.09 -18.19
N ARG A 122 10.62 4.02 -18.69
CA ARG A 122 10.90 4.78 -19.92
C ARG A 122 12.20 5.56 -19.83
N ALA A 123 12.48 6.17 -18.68
CA ALA A 123 13.71 6.91 -18.41
C ALA A 123 14.95 6.03 -18.10
N ARG A 124 14.85 4.70 -18.24
CA ARG A 124 15.92 3.72 -17.98
C ARG A 124 16.40 3.67 -16.51
N GLN A 125 15.61 4.16 -15.57
CA GLN A 125 15.96 4.22 -14.14
C GLN A 125 15.52 2.95 -13.41
N LEU A 126 16.17 1.81 -13.66
CA LEU A 126 15.74 0.50 -13.13
C LEU A 126 15.75 0.40 -11.60
N THR A 127 16.76 0.94 -10.91
CA THR A 127 16.80 0.97 -9.43
C THR A 127 15.61 1.75 -8.86
N LYS A 128 15.26 2.86 -9.50
CA LYS A 128 14.08 3.66 -9.11
C LYS A 128 12.79 2.91 -9.41
N ALA A 129 12.71 2.23 -10.55
CA ALA A 129 11.57 1.39 -10.90
C ALA A 129 11.36 0.28 -9.86
N ALA A 130 12.42 -0.44 -9.47
CA ALA A 130 12.37 -1.45 -8.42
C ALA A 130 11.92 -0.89 -7.06
N SER A 131 12.40 0.30 -6.68
CA SER A 131 11.96 0.98 -5.45
C SER A 131 10.47 1.34 -5.47
N ILE A 132 9.97 1.85 -6.60
CA ILE A 132 8.54 2.16 -6.78
C ILE A 132 7.72 0.87 -6.75
N TYR A 133 8.15 -0.19 -7.44
CA TYR A 133 7.50 -1.50 -7.42
C TYR A 133 7.36 -2.03 -5.98
N ALA A 134 8.45 -2.00 -5.20
CA ALA A 134 8.42 -2.41 -3.80
C ALA A 134 7.43 -1.57 -2.96
N ARG A 135 7.29 -0.28 -3.27
CA ARG A 135 6.28 0.58 -2.63
C ARG A 135 4.85 0.18 -3.00
N MET A 136 4.62 -0.20 -4.25
CA MET A 136 3.33 -0.73 -4.70
C MET A 136 2.99 -2.05 -3.99
N VAL A 137 3.95 -2.96 -3.81
CA VAL A 137 3.76 -4.18 -3.00
C VAL A 137 3.33 -3.85 -1.57
N ARG A 138 4.02 -2.92 -0.91
CA ARG A 138 3.65 -2.45 0.44
C ARG A 138 2.25 -1.83 0.48
N ALA A 139 1.85 -1.13 -0.57
CA ALA A 139 0.50 -0.56 -0.68
C ALA A 139 -0.58 -1.67 -0.79
N CYS A 140 -0.34 -2.74 -1.56
CA CYS A 140 -1.23 -3.90 -1.62
C CYS A 140 -1.40 -4.55 -0.24
N VAL A 141 -0.28 -4.88 0.42
CA VAL A 141 -0.28 -5.55 1.73
C VAL A 141 -0.99 -4.70 2.79
N SER A 142 -0.62 -3.42 2.91
CA SER A 142 -1.23 -2.53 3.91
C SER A 142 -2.71 -2.28 3.65
N CYS A 143 -3.16 -2.29 2.38
CA CYS A 143 -4.57 -2.18 2.05
C CYS A 143 -5.32 -3.42 2.54
N HIS A 144 -4.80 -4.62 2.27
CA HIS A 144 -5.43 -5.88 2.67
C HIS A 144 -5.44 -6.07 4.19
N VAL A 145 -4.37 -5.72 4.91
CA VAL A 145 -4.34 -5.73 6.38
C VAL A 145 -5.47 -4.88 6.95
N ARG A 146 -5.69 -3.71 6.35
CA ARG A 146 -6.66 -2.75 6.86
C ARG A 146 -8.10 -3.04 6.44
N PHE A 147 -8.31 -3.40 5.18
CA PHE A 147 -9.63 -3.40 4.55
C PHE A 147 -10.14 -4.80 4.17
N ALA A 148 -9.27 -5.81 4.24
CA ALA A 148 -9.62 -7.20 3.99
C ALA A 148 -8.95 -8.18 4.98
N PRO A 149 -9.05 -7.95 6.31
CA PRO A 149 -8.35 -8.76 7.31
C PRO A 149 -8.70 -10.26 7.23
N GLY A 150 -9.94 -10.59 6.85
CA GLY A 150 -10.38 -11.98 6.65
C GLY A 150 -9.83 -12.68 5.41
N LEU A 151 -9.14 -11.98 4.50
CA LEU A 151 -8.37 -12.60 3.41
C LEU A 151 -7.00 -13.09 3.91
N LEU A 152 -6.38 -12.36 4.83
CA LEU A 152 -5.05 -12.69 5.36
C LEU A 152 -5.10 -13.85 6.36
N ALA A 153 -6.18 -13.97 7.12
CA ALA A 153 -6.37 -15.05 8.10
C ALA A 153 -6.58 -16.43 7.46
N ARG A 154 -6.85 -16.51 6.15
CA ARG A 154 -7.23 -17.76 5.47
C ARG A 154 -6.09 -18.50 4.78
N GLY A 155 -4.84 -18.04 4.91
CA GLY A 155 -3.65 -18.81 4.52
C GLY A 155 -3.74 -19.49 3.15
N ARG A 156 -4.26 -18.80 2.13
CA ARG A 156 -4.20 -19.28 0.74
C ARG A 156 -2.92 -18.80 0.08
#